data_AF-A0A2M9VAA1-F1
#
_entry.id   AF-A0A2M9VAA1-F1
#
_cell.length_a   1.000
_cell.length_b   1.000
_cell.length_c   1.000
_cell.angle_alpha   90.00
_cell.angle_beta   90.00
_cell.angle_gamma   90.00
#
_symmetry.space_group_name_H-M   'P 1'
#
loop_
_entity.id
_entity.type
_entity.pdbx_description
1 polymer ?
#
loop_
_entity_poly.entity_id
_entity_poly.type
_entity_poly.pdbx_seq_one_letter_code
_entity_poly.pdbx_strand_id
1 'polypeptide(L)' 'MGCTVYTNVENYVEAQAVSDKNIVTANGVGHLEFTREMLLLLGADNPEQIDKWYDFYKNGCVR' A
#
# COMPACT_ATOMS: atom_id res chain seq x y z
N MET A 1 2.27 31.73 9.05
CA MET A 1 2.50 30.40 9.67
C MET A 1 3.01 29.50 8.56
N GLY A 2 4.31 29.21 8.54
CA GLY A 2 5.01 28.68 7.37
C GLY A 2 4.85 27.17 7.24
N CYS A 3 4.20 26.73 6.17
CA CYS A 3 4.29 25.34 5.70
C CYS A 3 5.43 25.28 4.69
N THR A 4 6.43 24.45 4.94
CA THR A 4 7.46 24.14 3.95
C THR A 4 6.84 23.26 2.87
N VAL A 5 6.81 23.75 1.62
CA VAL A 5 6.33 22.98 0.48
C VAL A 5 7.26 21.79 0.25
N TYR A 6 6.70 20.61 -0.02
CA TYR A 6 7.46 19.43 -0.42
C TYR A 6 8.23 19.70 -1.72
N THR A 7 9.55 19.49 -1.74
CA THR A 7 10.41 19.80 -2.90
C THR A 7 11.01 18.56 -3.56
N ASN A 8 10.88 17.38 -2.97
CA ASN A 8 11.52 16.15 -3.46
C ASN A 8 10.66 15.40 -4.50
N VAL A 9 10.24 16.10 -5.55
CA VAL A 9 9.32 15.56 -6.57
C VAL A 9 9.93 14.36 -7.29
N GLU A 10 11.24 14.34 -7.50
CA GLU A 10 11.95 13.24 -8.19
C GLU A 10 11.82 11.88 -7.49
N ASN A 11 11.63 11.87 -6.17
CA ASN A 11 11.45 10.65 -5.39
C ASN A 11 9.99 10.42 -4.95
N TYR A 12 9.04 11.21 -5.47
CA TYR A 12 7.63 10.95 -5.23
C TYR A 12 7.17 9.75 -6.06
N VAL A 13 6.49 8.80 -5.42
CA VAL A 13 5.92 7.61 -6.07
C VAL A 13 4.41 7.76 -6.13
N GLU A 14 3.86 7.93 -7.33
CA GLU A 14 2.41 8.01 -7.54
C GLU A 14 1.77 6.61 -7.51
N ALA A 15 1.51 6.12 -6.29
CA ALA A 15 0.89 4.82 -6.04
C ALA A 15 -0.18 4.89 -4.95
N GLN A 16 -1.01 3.85 -4.86
CA GLN A 16 -2.03 3.73 -3.80
C GLN A 16 -1.42 3.49 -2.43
N ALA A 17 -0.39 2.64 -2.36
CA ALA A 17 0.46 2.43 -1.20
C ALA A 17 1.89 2.12 -1.65
N VAL A 18 2.86 2.43 -0.79
CA VAL A 18 4.30 2.13 -0.97
C VAL A 18 4.84 1.60 0.35
N SER A 19 5.60 0.52 0.28
CA SER A 19 6.36 -0.03 1.40
C SER A 19 7.85 0.16 1.16
N ASP A 20 8.56 0.77 2.13
CA ASP A 20 10.02 0.82 2.16
C ASP A 20 10.52 0.45 3.57
N LYS A 21 11.30 -0.62 3.64
CA LYS A 21 11.80 -1.23 4.89
C LYS A 21 10.66 -1.53 5.86
N ASN A 22 10.51 -0.69 6.90
CA ASN A 22 9.53 -0.86 7.97
C ASN A 22 8.47 0.26 7.96
N ILE A 23 8.34 0.98 6.85
CA ILE A 23 7.39 2.09 6.70
C ILE A 23 6.49 1.78 5.51
N VAL A 24 5.18 1.76 5.77
CA VAL A 24 4.15 1.73 4.72
C VAL A 24 3.44 3.08 4.70
N THR A 25 3.34 3.70 3.53
CA THR A 25 2.55 4.91 3.30
C THR A 25 1.48 4.65 2.25
N ALA A 26 0.39 5.40 2.28
CA ALA A 26 -0.70 5.29 1.33
C ALA A 26 -1.42 6.63 1.15
N ASN A 27 -2.10 6.77 0.02
CA ASN A 27 -3.02 7.88 -0.18
C ASN A 27 -4.39 7.58 0.47
N GLY A 28 -5.28 8.58 0.51
CA GLY A 28 -6.56 8.50 1.23
C GLY A 28 -7.56 7.47 0.71
N VAL A 29 -7.38 6.95 -0.51
CA VAL A 29 -8.26 5.91 -1.09
C VAL A 29 -7.61 4.53 -1.16
N GLY A 30 -6.28 4.43 -0.99
CA GLY A 30 -5.49 3.20 -1.08
C GLY A 30 -5.51 2.28 0.14
N HIS A 31 -6.63 2.24 0.88
CA HIS A 31 -6.76 1.46 2.12
C HIS A 31 -6.55 -0.05 1.93
N LEU A 32 -6.96 -0.61 0.79
CA LEU A 32 -6.80 -2.03 0.49
C LEU A 32 -5.33 -2.37 0.17
N GLU A 33 -4.67 -1.53 -0.63
CA GLU A 33 -3.23 -1.65 -0.93
C GLU A 33 -2.39 -1.44 0.33
N PHE A 34 -2.72 -0.46 1.17
CA PHE A 34 -2.07 -0.24 2.46
C PHE A 34 -2.13 -1.49 3.33
N THR A 35 -3.30 -2.12 3.42
CA THR A 35 -3.49 -3.33 4.21
C THR A 35 -2.67 -4.49 3.64
N ARG A 36 -2.63 -4.67 2.31
CA ARG A 36 -1.80 -5.69 1.66
C ARG A 36 -0.32 -5.52 2.02
N GLU A 37 0.22 -4.30 1.89
CA GLU A 37 1.61 -4.00 2.22
C GLU A 37 1.92 -4.22 3.71
N MET A 38 0.98 -3.87 4.61
CA MET A 38 1.11 -4.13 6.04
C MET A 38 1.15 -5.64 6.37
N LEU A 39 0.28 -6.44 5.74
CA LEU A 39 0.26 -7.91 5.94
C LEU A 39 1.56 -8.56 5.46
N LEU A 40 2.10 -8.11 4.33
CA LEU A 40 3.38 -8.57 3.81
C LEU A 40 4.53 -8.17 4.73
N LEU A 41 4.58 -6.91 5.17
CA LEU A 41 5.64 -6.39 6.05
C LEU A 41 5.68 -7.13 7.39
N LEU A 42 4.51 -7.41 7.98
CA LEU A 42 4.40 -8.10 9.26
C LEU A 42 4.61 -9.62 9.15
N GLY A 43 4.69 -10.18 7.93
CA GLY A 43 4.71 -11.63 7.72
C GLY A 43 3.49 -12.31 8.31
N ALA A 44 2.32 -11.66 8.24
CA ALA A 44 1.10 -12.10 8.90
C ALA A 44 0.53 -13.40 8.31
N ASP A 45 0.85 -13.69 7.05
CA ASP A 45 0.59 -14.95 6.36
C ASP A 45 1.61 -15.11 5.22
N ASN A 46 1.54 -16.23 4.50
CA ASN A 46 2.32 -16.44 3.30
C ASN A 46 1.85 -15.49 2.16
N PRO A 47 2.76 -15.02 1.29
CA PRO A 47 2.44 -14.05 0.24
C PRO A 47 1.32 -14.49 -0.71
N GLU A 48 1.20 -15.78 -1.00
CA GLU A 48 0.18 -16.29 -1.92
C GLU A 48 -1.24 -16.14 -1.36
N GLN A 49 -1.43 -16.35 -0.05
CA GLN A 49 -2.73 -16.12 0.59
C GLN A 49 -3.06 -14.64 0.72
N ILE A 50 -2.06 -13.80 0.98
CA ILE A 50 -2.24 -12.34 1.01
C ILE A 50 -2.67 -11.84 -0.38
N ASP A 51 -2.08 -12.35 -1.46
CA ASP A 51 -2.48 -12.01 -2.82
C ASP A 51 -3.89 -12.49 -3.18
N LYS A 52 -4.26 -13.72 -2.77
CA LYS A 52 -5.64 -14.22 -2.96
C LYS A 52 -6.66 -13.37 -2.21
N TRP A 53 -6.35 -13.00 -0.97
CA TRP A 53 -7.15 -12.09 -0.17
C TRP A 53 -7.29 -10.74 -0.89
N TYR A 54 -6.17 -10.15 -1.33
CA TYR A 54 -6.18 -8.87 -2.03
C TYR A 54 -7.01 -8.91 -3.32
N ASP A 55 -6.81 -9.92 -4.17
CA ASP A 55 -7.54 -10.11 -5.43
C ASP A 55 -9.05 -10.24 -5.19
N PHE A 56 -9.45 -11.03 -4.17
CA PHE A 56 -10.84 -11.18 -3.79
C PHE A 56 -11.49 -9.84 -3.38
N TYR A 57 -10.84 -9.05 -2.52
CA TYR A 57 -11.40 -7.78 -2.07
C TYR A 57 -11.31 -6.67 -3.14
N LYS A 58 -10.36 -6.79 -4.08
CA LYS A 58 -10.19 -5.83 -5.17
C LYS A 58 -11.17 -6.07 -6.31
N ASN A 59 -11.35 -7.33 -6.71
CA ASN A 59 -12.00 -7.73 -7.94
C ASN A 59 -13.26 -8.59 -7.72
N GLY A 60 -13.51 -9.09 -6.51
CA GLY A 60 -14.63 -9.97 -6.20
C GLY A 60 -14.43 -11.41 -6.68
N CYS A 61 -15.54 -12.18 -6.75
CA CYS A 61 -15.53 -13.61 -7.08
C CYS A 61 -15.71 -13.94 -8.56
N VAL A 62 -15.89 -12.95 -9.44
CA VAL A 62 -16.25 -13.17 -10.84
C VAL A 62 -15.12 -12.69 -11.73
N ARG A 63 -14.64 -13.57 -12.60
CA ARG A 63 -13.78 -13.22 -13.74
C ARG A 63 -14.55 -13.44 -15.03
#